data_AF-A0A5C6X7T0-F1
#
_entry.id   AF-A0A5C6X7T0-F1
#
_cell.length_a   1.000
_cell.length_b   1.000
_cell.length_c   1.000
_cell.angle_alpha   90.00
_cell.angle_beta   90.00
_cell.angle_gamma   90.00
#
_symmetry.space_group_name_H-M   'P 1'
#
loop_
_entity.id
_entity.type
_entity.pdbx_description
1 polymer ?
#
loop_
_entity_poly.entity_id
_entity_poly.type
_entity_poly.pdbx_seq_one_letter_code
_entity_poly.pdbx_strand_id
1 'polypeptide(L)'
;MLPRPTIEAFDIWLADRSLRLDAIVIGGSALALLGVTNRQTRDFDILHPELPEAINSAAREFASHLRREDVELSDDWLNNGPMQLAEVLPNGWR
;
A
#
# COMPACT_ATOMS: atom_id res chain seq x y z
N MET A 1 -1.54 10.42 4.67
CA MET A 1 -0.62 10.46 3.52
C MET A 1 -1.34 10.83 2.23
N LEU A 2 -0.61 11.31 1.21
CA LEU A 2 -1.13 11.50 -0.15
C LEU A 2 -0.90 10.21 -0.95
N PRO A 3 -1.95 9.49 -1.40
CA PRO A 3 -1.78 8.13 -1.95
C PRO A 3 -0.81 8.03 -3.11
N ARG A 4 -0.96 8.86 -4.14
CA ARG A 4 -0.14 8.79 -5.36
C ARG A 4 1.35 9.08 -5.08
N PRO A 5 1.73 10.21 -4.46
CA PRO A 5 3.13 10.46 -4.12
C PRO A 5 3.74 9.37 -3.21
N THR A 6 2.95 8.84 -2.26
CA THR A 6 3.46 7.82 -1.34
C THR A 6 3.73 6.49 -2.06
N ILE A 7 2.82 6.02 -2.91
CA ILE A 7 3.03 4.73 -3.61
C ILE A 7 4.12 4.84 -4.68
N GLU A 8 4.24 5.98 -5.37
CA GLU A 8 5.32 6.23 -6.34
C GLU A 8 6.70 6.26 -5.65
N ALA A 9 6.80 6.88 -4.48
CA ALA A 9 8.03 6.86 -3.68
C ALA A 9 8.35 5.46 -3.15
N PHE A 10 7.32 4.68 -2.77
CA PHE A 10 7.52 3.31 -2.33
C PHE A 10 7.95 2.37 -3.47
N ASP A 11 7.46 2.58 -4.70
CA ASP A 11 7.91 1.81 -5.86
C ASP A 11 9.43 1.99 -6.09
N ILE A 12 9.94 3.22 -5.97
CA ILE A 12 11.38 3.51 -6.04
C ILE A 12 12.12 2.80 -4.90
N TRP A 13 11.59 2.89 -3.68
CA TRP A 13 12.16 2.25 -2.49
C TRP A 13 12.29 0.73 -2.61
N LEU A 14 11.29 0.07 -3.23
CA LEU A 14 11.30 -1.36 -3.51
C LEU A 14 12.31 -1.69 -4.62
N ALA A 15 12.34 -0.90 -5.70
CA ALA A 15 13.25 -1.11 -6.82
C ALA A 15 14.72 -1.10 -6.39
N ASP A 16 15.11 -0.15 -5.51
CA ASP A 16 16.47 -0.07 -4.94
C ASP A 16 16.86 -1.32 -4.12
N ARG A 17 15.86 -2.08 -3.65
CA ARG A 17 16.02 -3.35 -2.91
C ARG A 17 15.84 -4.58 -3.78
N SER A 18 15.74 -4.42 -5.11
CA SER A 18 15.40 -5.49 -6.04
C SER A 18 14.07 -6.19 -5.69
N LEU A 19 13.13 -5.45 -5.12
CA LEU A 19 11.77 -5.89 -4.80
C LEU A 19 10.77 -5.26 -5.77
N ARG A 20 9.63 -5.92 -5.94
CA ARG A 20 8.47 -5.42 -6.68
C ARG A 20 7.19 -5.95 -6.05
N LEU A 21 6.16 -5.11 -6.02
CA LEU A 21 4.81 -5.50 -5.59
C LEU A 21 3.82 -5.22 -6.73
N ASP A 22 3.23 -6.28 -7.28
CA ASP A 22 2.04 -6.18 -8.13
C ASP A 22 0.83 -6.55 -7.27
N ALA A 23 -0.04 -5.57 -6.98
CA ALA A 23 -1.11 -5.74 -6.01
C ALA A 23 -2.41 -5.03 -6.40
N ILE A 24 -3.52 -5.50 -5.83
CA ILE A 24 -4.85 -4.92 -5.94
C ILE A 24 -5.13 -4.14 -4.66
N VAL A 25 -5.16 -2.82 -4.79
CA VAL A 25 -5.52 -1.89 -3.71
C VAL A 25 -7.04 -1.70 -3.68
N ILE A 26 -7.62 -1.64 -2.49
CA ILE A 26 -9.02 -1.28 -2.27
C ILE A 26 -9.15 -0.11 -1.27
N GLY A 27 -10.38 0.19 -0.86
CA GLY A 27 -10.63 1.20 0.16
C GLY A 27 -10.39 2.63 -0.30
N GLY A 28 -10.15 3.52 0.66
CA GLY A 28 -10.01 4.96 0.41
C GLY A 28 -8.84 5.31 -0.51
N SER A 29 -7.72 4.58 -0.39
CA SER A 29 -6.53 4.81 -1.22
C SER A 29 -6.77 4.45 -2.68
N ALA A 30 -7.51 3.38 -2.97
CA ALA A 30 -7.93 3.07 -4.33
C ALA A 30 -8.81 4.18 -4.94
N LEU A 31 -9.82 4.65 -4.20
CA LEU A 31 -10.70 5.74 -4.67
C LEU A 31 -9.93 7.04 -4.94
N ALA A 32 -8.94 7.34 -4.10
CA ALA A 32 -8.09 8.51 -4.29
C ALA A 32 -7.15 8.36 -5.50
N LEU A 33 -6.56 7.19 -5.71
CA LEU A 33 -5.73 6.90 -6.88
C LEU A 33 -6.51 7.01 -8.20
N LEU A 34 -7.78 6.59 -8.19
CA LEU A 34 -8.71 6.68 -9.32
C LEU A 34 -9.29 8.09 -9.54
N GLY A 35 -8.96 9.07 -8.69
CA GLY A 35 -9.45 10.45 -8.82
C GLY A 35 -10.92 10.64 -8.41
N VAL A 36 -11.52 9.66 -7.74
CA VAL A 36 -12.89 9.75 -7.21
C VAL A 36 -12.94 10.69 -6.00
N THR A 37 -11.84 10.78 -5.25
CA THR A 37 -11.72 11.67 -4.10
C THR A 37 -10.30 12.24 -3.98
N ASN A 38 -10.18 13.42 -3.36
CA ASN A 38 -8.90 14.04 -3.01
C ASN A 38 -8.59 13.95 -1.51
N ARG A 39 -9.32 13.11 -0.77
CA ARG A 39 -9.14 12.94 0.67
C ARG A 39 -7.80 12.23 0.98
N GLN A 40 -7.08 12.72 1.97
CA GLN A 40 -5.92 12.00 2.54
C GLN A 40 -6.36 10.68 3.19
N THR A 41 -5.54 9.65 3.02
CA THR A 41 -5.78 8.32 3.60
C THR A 41 -4.72 8.01 4.65
N ARG A 42 -4.97 7.00 5.48
CA ARG A 42 -4.03 6.58 6.53
C ARG A 42 -3.16 5.41 6.06
N ASP A 43 -3.71 4.60 5.18
CA ASP A 43 -3.23 3.27 4.83
C ASP A 43 -3.62 2.88 3.39
N PHE A 44 -2.92 1.87 2.87
CA PHE A 44 -3.22 1.11 1.66
C PHE A 44 -3.70 -0.27 2.06
N ASP A 45 -4.97 -0.55 1.81
CA ASP A 45 -5.54 -1.88 1.98
C ASP A 45 -5.27 -2.72 0.73
N ILE A 46 -4.47 -3.77 0.88
CA ILE A 46 -4.12 -4.72 -0.17
C ILE A 46 -5.05 -5.94 -0.09
N LEU A 47 -5.90 -6.08 -1.10
CA LEU A 47 -6.80 -7.22 -1.20
C LEU A 47 -6.07 -8.47 -1.71
N HIS A 48 -5.12 -8.30 -2.62
CA HIS A 48 -4.34 -9.39 -3.19
C HIS A 48 -3.01 -8.88 -3.77
N PRO A 49 -1.87 -9.59 -3.65
CA PRO A 49 -1.68 -10.83 -2.89
C PRO A 49 -1.67 -10.59 -1.38
N GLU A 50 -1.62 -11.69 -0.62
CA GLU A 50 -1.09 -11.62 0.74
C GLU A 50 0.34 -11.06 0.67
N LEU A 51 0.65 -10.07 1.50
CA LEU A 51 1.91 -9.34 1.44
C LEU A 51 3.04 -10.26 1.93
N PRO A 52 4.04 -10.55 1.08
CA PRO A 52 5.21 -11.31 1.51
C PRO A 52 5.96 -10.57 2.62
N GLU A 53 6.62 -11.30 3.52
CA GLU A 53 7.34 -10.69 4.65
C GLU A 53 8.43 -9.69 4.20
N ALA A 54 9.05 -9.92 3.03
CA ALA A 54 10.00 -8.98 2.43
C ALA A 54 9.36 -7.62 2.11
N ILE A 55 8.11 -7.61 1.63
CA ILE A 55 7.35 -6.39 1.36
C ILE A 55 6.91 -5.72 2.66
N ASN A 56 6.42 -6.51 3.63
CA ASN A 56 6.06 -5.97 4.96
C ASN A 56 7.26 -5.31 5.65
N SER A 57 8.43 -5.97 5.61
CA SER A 57 9.67 -5.41 6.16
C SER A 57 10.08 -4.14 5.41
N ALA A 58 10.06 -4.14 4.08
CA ALA A 58 10.39 -2.96 3.28
C ALA A 58 9.42 -1.78 3.54
N ALA A 59 8.12 -2.05 3.76
CA ALA A 59 7.12 -1.04 4.08
C ALA A 59 7.36 -0.38 5.45
N ARG A 60 7.72 -1.17 6.47
CA ARG A 60 8.11 -0.64 7.80
C ARG A 60 9.39 0.17 7.73
N GLU A 61 10.40 -0.31 6.99
CA GLU A 61 11.65 0.43 6.78
C GLU A 61 11.42 1.76 6.05
N PHE A 62 10.53 1.76 5.05
CA PHE A 62 10.13 2.96 4.31
C PHE A 62 9.47 4.00 5.23
N ALA A 63 8.51 3.57 6.05
CA ALA A 63 7.87 4.44 7.03
C ALA A 63 8.89 5.02 8.03
N SER A 64 9.82 4.20 8.51
CA SER A 64 10.93 4.64 9.37
C SER A 64 11.87 5.64 8.67
N HIS A 65 12.12 5.48 7.38
CA HIS A 65 12.90 6.43 6.59
C HIS A 65 12.19 7.78 6.44
N LEU A 66 10.92 7.79 6.04
CA LEU A 66 10.13 9.01 5.91
C LEU A 66 9.99 9.76 7.24
N ARG A 67 9.80 9.06 8.36
CA ARG A 67 9.77 9.69 9.69
C ARG A 67 11.09 10.36 10.07
N ARG A 68 12.24 9.86 9.58
CA ARG A 68 13.54 10.53 9.76
C ARG A 68 13.68 11.79 8.90
N GLU A 69 12.86 11.92 7.86
CA GLU A 69 12.76 13.09 6.99
C GLU A 69 11.58 14.01 7.35
N ASP A 70 11.05 13.87 8.57
CA ASP A 70 9.92 14.67 9.10
C ASP A 70 8.58 14.45 8.36
N VAL A 71 8.44 13.31 7.67
CA VAL A 71 7.20 12.89 7.02
C VAL A 71 6.54 11.78 7.85
N GLU A 72 5.38 12.08 8.44
CA GLU A 72 4.62 11.10 9.22
C GLU A 72 4.01 10.00 8.33
N LEU A 73 4.34 8.75 8.67
CA LEU A 73 3.73 7.54 8.09
C LEU A 73 3.68 6.43 9.15
N SER A 74 2.54 5.73 9.26
CA SER A 74 2.36 4.59 10.17
C SER A 74 3.24 3.40 9.76
N ASP A 75 3.57 2.49 10.69
CA ASP A 75 4.23 1.22 10.34
C ASP A 75 3.29 0.21 9.65
N ASP A 76 1.96 0.39 9.78
CA ASP A 76 0.94 -0.44 9.13
C ASP A 76 0.32 0.21 7.87
N TRP A 77 0.95 1.28 7.36
CA TRP A 77 0.42 2.08 6.25
C TRP A 77 0.19 1.25 4.96
N LEU A 78 0.79 0.08 4.85
CA LEU A 78 0.54 -0.91 3.81
C LEU A 78 0.18 -2.22 4.53
N ASN A 79 -1.05 -2.70 4.37
CA ASN A 79 -1.52 -3.88 5.07
C ASN A 79 -2.53 -4.67 4.24
N ASN A 80 -2.81 -5.90 4.67
CA ASN A 80 -3.76 -6.79 4.03
C ASN A 80 -5.20 -6.62 4.57
N GLY A 81 -5.72 -5.38 4.66
CA GLY A 81 -6.98 -4.97 5.29
C GLY A 81 -8.09 -6.03 5.42
N PRO A 82 -9.20 -5.98 4.65
CA PRO A 82 -10.24 -7.00 4.71
C PRO A 82 -9.96 -8.12 3.69
N MET A 83 -8.88 -8.89 3.85
CA MET A 83 -8.56 -10.01 2.93
C MET A 83 -9.70 -11.02 2.77
N GLN A 84 -10.56 -11.18 3.78
CA GLN A 84 -11.72 -12.08 3.70
C GLN A 84 -12.71 -11.67 2.60
N LEU A 85 -12.66 -10.42 2.13
CA LEU A 85 -13.44 -9.98 0.98
C LEU A 85 -13.12 -10.81 -0.27
N ALA A 86 -11.87 -11.24 -0.45
CA ALA A 86 -11.47 -12.06 -1.59
C ALA A 86 -12.18 -13.43 -1.63
N GLU A 87 -12.67 -13.93 -0.49
CA GLU A 87 -13.36 -15.22 -0.36
C GLU A 87 -14.81 -15.17 -0.88
N VAL A 88 -15.42 -13.99 -0.92
CA VAL A 88 -16.81 -13.80 -1.35
C VAL A 88 -16.94 -13.21 -2.76
N LEU A 89 -15.81 -12.88 -3.40
CA LEU A 89 -15.80 -12.36 -4.77
C LEU A 89 -15.99 -13.48 -5.81
N PRO A 90 -16.62 -13.18 -6.97
CA PRO A 90 -16.81 -14.17 -8.03
C PRO A 90 -15.48 -14.76 -8.54
N ASN A 91 -15.52 -16.00 -9.01
CA ASN A 91 -14.35 -16.60 -9.66
C ASN A 91 -13.85 -15.74 -10.82
N GLY A 92 -12.53 -15.49 -10.87
CA GLY A 92 -11.91 -14.69 -11.93
C GLY A 92 -12.07 -13.17 -11.76
N TRP A 93 -12.34 -12.68 -10.55
CA TRP A 93 -12.48 -11.24 -10.28
C TRP A 93 -11.20 -10.40 -10.48
N ARG A 94 -10.03 -11.06 -10.56
CA ARG A 94 -8.71 -10.42 -10.65
C ARG A 94 -8.36 -10.03 -12.07
#